data_AF-A0A372JF37-F1
#
_entry.id   AF-A0A372JF37-F1
#
_cell.length_a   1.000
_cell.length_b   1.000
_cell.length_c   1.000
_cell.angle_alpha   90.00
_cell.angle_beta   90.00
_cell.angle_gamma   90.00
#
_symmetry.space_group_name_H-M   'P 1'
#
loop_
_entity.id
_entity.type
_entity.pdbx_description
1 polymer ?
#
loop_
_entity_poly.entity_id
_entity_poly.type
_entity_poly.pdbx_seq_one_letter_code
_entity_poly.pdbx_strand_id
1 'polypeptide(L)'
;RRRAPVWLAAIALAGAAASALPATASSRAGDALPAPRPHATDFTYVGASETPPTQADCASVGRRCFGAKALQNAYNVGPLHARGQDGRGRTIAIVDAFGYDQAEADLKVYSRQFGLPLMCGMPDVACKPGMPSITRLQQGSRPVKEPPSSNGTGQEDSNGWALEVALDLDMAHAMAPGANIVLVSTPTAETLGVQGFPQFMNLEQQVVDRGMADVISQSFGSGEEAFHSTASLLNLRHAFESAAARGVTVLASSGDNGSENDFKTPVKNPAAIPYASVGWPASDPLVTSVGGTYLCLDGATGTRVDDTAPPAACPAHPGQREVGWTFAGGGFSHVFARPAYQNVLPAGSTPVGAMRGVPDVASQASSATGVLVRDTAPGATGVKCPSGDPCSSGWYVVGGTSSSTPQWAGLVAIAAQVAGHPLGQINQALYDLANGPDYGTYFYDVTTGNNSNPDYPSIPGYPATKGWDPVTGLGTPNAAALIPALAARS
;
A
#
# COMPACT_ATOMS: atom_id res chain seq x y z
N ARG A 1 -30.59 63.81 -66.86
CA ARG A 1 -31.39 63.42 -68.05
C ARG A 1 -32.12 62.11 -67.73
N ARG A 2 -33.46 62.18 -67.61
CA ARG A 2 -34.48 61.11 -67.73
C ARG A 2 -34.37 59.92 -66.74
N ARG A 3 -35.40 59.40 -66.07
CA ARG A 3 -36.86 59.59 -65.90
C ARG A 3 -37.25 58.66 -64.72
N ALA A 4 -38.17 59.05 -63.84
CA ALA A 4 -38.99 58.13 -63.01
C ALA A 4 -40.28 57.76 -63.79
N PRO A 5 -41.07 56.67 -63.50
CA PRO A 5 -41.94 56.51 -62.31
C PRO A 5 -42.04 55.06 -61.72
N VAL A 6 -42.32 54.83 -60.42
CA VAL A 6 -43.61 54.51 -59.70
C VAL A 6 -44.40 53.30 -60.29
N TRP A 7 -44.84 52.21 -59.60
CA TRP A 7 -45.66 52.04 -58.37
C TRP A 7 -45.72 50.58 -57.79
N LEU A 8 -45.92 50.50 -56.46
CA LEU A 8 -46.69 49.55 -55.60
C LEU A 8 -46.74 48.04 -55.87
N ALA A 9 -46.38 47.25 -54.84
CA ALA A 9 -47.31 46.31 -54.19
C ALA A 9 -46.80 45.95 -52.78
N ALA A 10 -47.65 46.13 -51.77
CA ALA A 10 -47.48 45.59 -50.43
C ALA A 10 -47.95 44.13 -50.39
N ILE A 11 -47.33 43.28 -49.57
CA ILE A 11 -47.96 42.18 -48.81
C ILE A 11 -46.98 41.75 -47.70
N ALA A 12 -47.57 41.44 -46.55
CA ALA A 12 -46.98 41.20 -45.25
C ALA A 12 -46.50 39.75 -45.02
N LEU A 13 -45.58 39.63 -44.04
CA LEU A 13 -45.33 38.52 -43.10
C LEU A 13 -45.33 37.06 -43.60
N ALA A 14 -44.18 36.39 -43.45
CA ALA A 14 -43.96 35.29 -42.49
C ALA A 14 -42.52 34.76 -42.62
N GLY A 15 -41.75 34.82 -41.53
CA GLY A 15 -40.42 34.23 -41.45
C GLY A 15 -40.52 32.71 -41.29
N ALA A 16 -39.85 31.98 -42.18
CA ALA A 16 -39.59 30.56 -42.03
C ALA A 16 -38.07 30.37 -42.03
N ALA A 17 -37.51 30.21 -40.82
CA ALA A 17 -36.14 29.75 -40.63
C ALA A 17 -36.07 28.26 -40.97
N ALA A 18 -35.24 27.91 -41.94
CA ALA A 18 -34.97 26.53 -42.29
C ALA A 18 -34.17 25.84 -41.18
N SER A 19 -34.70 24.71 -40.74
CA SER A 19 -34.21 23.82 -39.70
C SER A 19 -32.93 23.10 -40.14
N ALA A 20 -31.79 23.49 -39.54
CA ALA A 20 -30.62 22.64 -39.46
C ALA A 20 -30.77 21.73 -38.23
N LEU A 21 -30.79 20.42 -38.46
CA LEU A 21 -30.73 19.39 -37.43
C LEU A 21 -29.43 19.57 -36.61
N PRO A 22 -29.49 19.73 -35.28
CA PRO A 22 -28.29 19.62 -34.46
C PRO A 22 -27.92 18.14 -34.33
N ALA A 23 -26.70 17.82 -34.72
CA ALA A 23 -26.05 16.59 -34.29
C ALA A 23 -26.04 16.58 -32.75
N THR A 24 -26.73 15.63 -32.15
CA THR A 24 -26.68 15.38 -30.71
C THR A 24 -25.30 14.84 -30.36
N ALA A 25 -24.36 15.73 -30.07
CA ALA A 25 -23.18 15.38 -29.31
C ALA A 25 -23.65 14.97 -27.91
N SER A 26 -23.69 13.65 -27.66
CA SER A 26 -23.76 13.13 -26.31
C SER A 26 -22.54 13.65 -25.55
N SER A 27 -22.76 14.60 -24.65
CA SER A 27 -21.77 14.99 -23.67
C SER A 27 -21.53 13.77 -22.77
N ARG A 28 -20.45 13.03 -23.02
CA ARG A 28 -19.88 12.19 -21.97
C ARG A 28 -19.59 13.12 -20.80
N ALA A 29 -20.21 12.81 -19.66
CA ALA A 29 -19.73 13.32 -18.39
C ALA A 29 -18.21 13.08 -18.36
N GLY A 30 -17.44 14.14 -18.15
CA GLY A 30 -16.01 14.00 -17.95
C GLY A 30 -15.82 13.16 -16.69
N ASP A 31 -15.40 11.92 -16.87
CA ASP A 31 -14.87 11.13 -15.77
C ASP A 31 -13.70 11.93 -15.20
N ALA A 32 -13.90 12.45 -14.00
CA ALA A 32 -12.82 13.06 -13.24
C ALA A 32 -11.82 11.93 -12.95
N LEU A 33 -10.60 12.09 -13.44
CA LEU A 33 -9.48 11.21 -13.06
C LEU A 33 -9.42 11.13 -11.51
N PRO A 34 -9.16 9.95 -10.93
CA PRO A 34 -8.97 9.83 -9.49
C PRO A 34 -7.88 10.80 -9.02
N ALA A 35 -8.14 11.51 -7.92
CA ALA A 35 -7.10 12.28 -7.25
C ALA A 35 -6.17 11.29 -6.52
N PRO A 36 -4.84 11.45 -6.56
CA PRO A 36 -3.95 10.67 -5.71
C PRO A 36 -4.24 11.02 -4.24
N ARG A 37 -4.56 10.01 -3.44
CA ARG A 37 -4.82 10.06 -1.99
C ARG A 37 -3.83 9.10 -1.28
N PRO A 38 -3.73 9.03 0.07
CA PRO A 38 -2.70 8.24 0.74
C PRO A 38 -2.70 6.78 0.24
N HIS A 39 -1.56 6.09 0.34
CA HIS A 39 -1.35 4.81 -0.35
C HIS A 39 -2.48 3.80 -0.12
N ALA A 40 -3.16 3.75 1.03
CA ALA A 40 -4.49 3.13 1.17
C ALA A 40 -5.59 3.89 0.39
N THR A 41 -5.55 3.75 -0.93
CA THR A 41 -6.40 4.45 -1.91
C THR A 41 -7.72 3.74 -2.18
N ASP A 42 -7.81 2.44 -1.86
CA ASP A 42 -9.01 1.62 -2.05
C ASP A 42 -9.50 1.10 -0.69
N PHE A 43 -10.58 1.69 -0.19
CA PHE A 43 -11.23 1.25 1.04
C PHE A 43 -12.75 1.35 0.95
N THR A 44 -13.43 0.67 1.86
CA THR A 44 -14.90 0.68 1.94
C THR A 44 -15.34 0.55 3.37
N TYR A 45 -16.16 1.49 3.84
CA TYR A 45 -16.78 1.41 5.17
C TYR A 45 -17.79 0.26 5.23
N VAL A 46 -17.81 -0.48 6.33
CA VAL A 46 -18.70 -1.65 6.50
C VAL A 46 -19.61 -1.52 7.72
N GLY A 47 -19.18 -0.91 8.83
CA GLY A 47 -20.06 -0.74 9.97
C GLY A 47 -19.47 -0.06 11.20
N ALA A 48 -20.34 0.47 12.06
CA ALA A 48 -19.96 1.32 13.21
C ALA A 48 -19.63 0.54 14.49
N SER A 49 -20.00 -0.75 14.55
CA SER A 49 -19.87 -1.57 15.75
C SER A 49 -18.42 -1.72 16.20
N GLU A 50 -18.19 -2.05 17.48
CA GLU A 50 -16.88 -2.54 17.94
C GLU A 50 -16.63 -3.98 17.48
N THR A 51 -17.68 -4.78 17.28
CA THR A 51 -17.57 -6.13 16.72
C THR A 51 -17.22 -6.06 15.24
N PRO A 52 -16.22 -6.81 14.75
CA PRO A 52 -15.87 -6.82 13.34
C PRO A 52 -17.03 -7.28 12.46
N PRO A 53 -17.15 -6.76 11.23
CA PRO A 53 -18.13 -7.20 10.26
C PRO A 53 -17.99 -8.70 9.96
N THR A 54 -19.12 -9.36 9.72
CA THR A 54 -19.14 -10.73 9.21
C THR A 54 -18.78 -10.78 7.72
N GLN A 55 -18.47 -11.96 7.18
CA GLN A 55 -18.29 -12.12 5.73
C GLN A 55 -19.55 -11.74 4.94
N ALA A 56 -20.75 -11.86 5.53
CA ALA A 56 -21.99 -11.43 4.89
C ALA A 56 -22.09 -9.90 4.79
N ASP A 57 -21.67 -9.19 5.84
CA ASP A 57 -21.60 -7.72 5.83
C ASP A 57 -20.59 -7.24 4.78
N CYS A 58 -19.43 -7.89 4.71
CA CYS A 58 -18.42 -7.62 3.67
C CYS A 58 -18.94 -7.87 2.25
N ALA A 59 -19.62 -9.01 2.04
CA ALA A 59 -20.21 -9.34 0.76
C ALA A 59 -21.28 -8.32 0.34
N SER A 60 -22.00 -7.73 1.30
CA SER A 60 -23.02 -6.70 1.02
C SER A 60 -22.45 -5.42 0.40
N VAL A 61 -21.16 -5.15 0.64
CA VAL A 61 -20.41 -4.05 0.02
C VAL A 61 -19.47 -4.53 -1.10
N GLY A 62 -19.65 -5.76 -1.58
CA GLY A 62 -18.90 -6.34 -2.69
C GLY A 62 -17.46 -6.72 -2.35
N ARG A 63 -17.12 -6.87 -1.08
CA ARG A 63 -15.76 -7.19 -0.61
C ARG A 63 -15.69 -8.58 0.03
N ARG A 64 -14.51 -9.19 -0.04
CA ARG A 64 -14.12 -10.32 0.80
C ARG A 64 -13.15 -9.82 1.86
N CYS A 65 -13.42 -10.12 3.13
CA CYS A 65 -12.67 -9.55 4.25
C CYS A 65 -11.74 -10.57 4.89
N PHE A 66 -10.59 -10.11 5.37
CA PHE A 66 -9.67 -10.92 6.17
C PHE A 66 -9.43 -10.26 7.52
N GLY A 67 -9.62 -11.05 8.59
CA GLY A 67 -9.15 -10.71 9.93
C GLY A 67 -7.78 -11.33 10.21
N ALA A 68 -7.15 -10.96 11.33
CA ALA A 68 -5.77 -11.37 11.66
C ALA A 68 -5.54 -12.89 11.53
N LYS A 69 -6.44 -13.72 12.06
CA LYS A 69 -6.27 -15.19 12.03
C LYS A 69 -6.36 -15.76 10.62
N ALA A 70 -7.26 -15.24 9.79
CA ALA A 70 -7.38 -15.67 8.40
C ALA A 70 -6.11 -15.31 7.61
N LEU A 71 -5.58 -14.10 7.83
CA LEU A 71 -4.35 -13.64 7.18
C LEU A 71 -3.11 -14.43 7.64
N GLN A 72 -2.99 -14.70 8.94
CA GLN A 72 -1.95 -15.57 9.49
C GLN A 72 -2.02 -17.00 8.92
N ASN A 73 -3.22 -17.54 8.74
CA ASN A 73 -3.40 -18.85 8.14
C ASN A 73 -3.03 -18.84 6.66
N ALA A 74 -3.43 -17.79 5.94
CA ALA A 74 -3.11 -17.61 4.53
C ALA A 74 -1.60 -17.74 4.31
N TYR A 75 -0.78 -16.99 5.05
CA TYR A 75 0.68 -17.01 4.88
C TYR A 75 1.40 -18.05 5.75
N ASN A 76 0.66 -19.03 6.29
CA ASN A 76 1.21 -20.12 7.09
C ASN A 76 2.09 -19.63 8.26
N VAL A 77 1.63 -18.62 9.00
CA VAL A 77 2.32 -18.03 10.16
C VAL A 77 2.09 -18.84 11.42
N GLY A 78 0.94 -19.51 11.54
CA GLY A 78 0.52 -20.25 12.73
C GLY A 78 1.57 -21.19 13.35
N PRO A 79 2.33 -21.98 12.56
CA PRO A 79 3.41 -22.82 13.11
C PRO A 79 4.54 -22.04 13.79
N LEU A 80 4.83 -20.81 13.37
CA LEU A 80 5.81 -19.93 14.03
C LEU A 80 5.28 -19.50 15.41
N HIS A 81 4.06 -18.97 15.45
CA HIS A 81 3.41 -18.54 16.69
C HIS A 81 3.29 -19.68 17.72
N ALA A 82 2.96 -20.89 17.27
CA ALA A 82 2.88 -22.07 18.13
C ALA A 82 4.22 -22.43 18.81
N ARG A 83 5.35 -22.02 18.23
CA ARG A 83 6.71 -22.15 18.81
C ARG A 83 7.13 -20.93 19.64
N GLY A 84 6.23 -19.97 19.84
CA GLY A 84 6.54 -18.69 20.49
C GLY A 84 7.40 -17.76 19.62
N GLN A 85 7.41 -17.96 18.31
CA GLN A 85 8.07 -17.09 17.33
C GLN A 85 7.02 -16.11 16.80
N ASP A 86 6.85 -14.99 17.50
CA ASP A 86 5.79 -13.98 17.29
C ASP A 86 6.33 -12.55 17.21
N GLY A 87 7.64 -12.38 17.06
CA GLY A 87 8.33 -11.08 16.99
C GLY A 87 8.75 -10.52 18.35
N ARG A 88 8.51 -11.23 19.47
CA ARG A 88 8.89 -10.74 20.80
C ARG A 88 10.36 -10.38 20.91
N GLY A 89 10.62 -9.26 21.59
CA GLY A 89 11.97 -8.71 21.74
C GLY A 89 12.51 -8.01 20.49
N ARG A 90 11.69 -7.87 19.45
CA ARG A 90 11.97 -7.05 18.26
C ARG A 90 11.05 -5.85 18.19
N THR A 91 11.49 -4.84 17.45
CA THR A 91 10.76 -3.58 17.31
C THR A 91 10.60 -3.20 15.85
N ILE A 92 9.35 -2.90 15.47
CA ILE A 92 8.97 -2.42 14.14
C ILE A 92 8.70 -0.91 14.25
N ALA A 93 9.35 -0.12 13.41
CA ALA A 93 8.97 1.26 13.18
C ALA A 93 7.97 1.34 12.02
N ILE A 94 6.83 1.96 12.27
CA ILE A 94 5.78 2.23 11.28
C ILE A 94 5.84 3.72 10.99
N VAL A 95 6.13 4.12 9.75
CA VAL A 95 6.41 5.52 9.39
C VAL A 95 5.29 6.08 8.52
N ASP A 96 4.53 7.03 9.09
CA ASP A 96 3.33 7.60 8.47
C ASP A 96 3.26 9.12 8.52
N ALA A 97 2.45 9.72 7.63
CA ALA A 97 2.12 11.13 7.74
C ALA A 97 1.09 11.40 8.85
N PHE A 98 1.19 12.57 9.48
CA PHE A 98 0.25 13.17 10.43
C PHE A 98 0.03 12.41 11.76
N GLY A 99 0.25 11.10 11.80
CA GLY A 99 -0.05 10.21 12.92
C GLY A 99 -1.55 10.00 13.09
N TYR A 100 -1.97 9.30 14.13
CA TYR A 100 -3.38 9.00 14.39
C TYR A 100 -3.74 9.06 15.87
N ASP A 101 -4.65 9.95 16.26
CA ASP A 101 -4.94 10.21 17.67
C ASP A 101 -5.61 9.02 18.39
N GLN A 102 -6.37 8.17 17.67
CA GLN A 102 -6.99 6.97 18.24
C GLN A 102 -6.19 5.69 17.98
N ALA A 103 -4.97 5.78 17.46
CA ALA A 103 -4.14 4.63 17.07
C ALA A 103 -4.10 3.51 18.12
N GLU A 104 -3.69 3.81 19.36
CA GLU A 104 -3.59 2.79 20.39
C GLU A 104 -4.95 2.34 20.93
N ALA A 105 -5.98 3.19 20.86
CA ALA A 105 -7.33 2.84 21.28
C ALA A 105 -7.98 1.86 20.31
N ASP A 106 -7.86 2.10 19.00
CA ASP A 106 -8.40 1.22 17.97
C ASP A 106 -7.57 -0.05 17.80
N LEU A 107 -6.24 0.03 17.89
CA LEU A 107 -5.39 -1.17 17.93
C LEU A 107 -5.72 -2.06 19.15
N LYS A 108 -6.13 -1.47 20.28
CA LYS A 108 -6.64 -2.23 21.44
C LYS A 108 -7.94 -2.96 21.13
N VAL A 109 -8.88 -2.31 20.43
CA VAL A 109 -10.14 -2.95 20.01
C VAL A 109 -9.86 -4.05 19.00
N TYR A 110 -9.07 -3.77 17.96
CA TYR A 110 -8.63 -4.75 16.96
C TYR A 110 -7.99 -5.98 17.65
N SER A 111 -7.06 -5.74 18.57
CA SER A 111 -6.38 -6.81 19.32
C SER A 111 -7.37 -7.68 20.09
N ARG A 112 -8.35 -7.09 20.77
CA ARG A 112 -9.38 -7.85 21.51
C ARG A 112 -10.24 -8.69 20.57
N GLN A 113 -10.70 -8.09 19.47
CA GLN A 113 -11.63 -8.74 18.55
C GLN A 113 -10.98 -9.90 17.79
N PHE A 114 -9.68 -9.80 17.52
CA PHE A 114 -8.92 -10.85 16.83
C PHE A 114 -8.06 -11.72 17.75
N GLY A 115 -8.18 -11.57 19.08
CA GLY A 115 -7.49 -12.41 20.06
C GLY A 115 -5.96 -12.23 20.08
N LEU A 116 -5.47 -11.04 19.71
CA LEU A 116 -4.06 -10.66 19.77
C LEU A 116 -3.72 -10.13 21.19
N PRO A 117 -2.47 -10.27 21.65
CA PRO A 117 -2.04 -9.69 22.91
C PRO A 117 -2.19 -8.16 22.90
N LEU A 118 -2.56 -7.62 24.06
CA LEU A 118 -2.56 -6.17 24.27
C LEU A 118 -1.13 -5.66 24.50
N MET A 119 -0.89 -4.42 24.13
CA MET A 119 0.43 -3.78 24.26
C MET A 119 0.47 -2.79 25.42
N CYS A 120 1.61 -2.69 26.08
CA CYS A 120 1.94 -1.55 26.92
C CYS A 120 1.90 -0.26 26.07
N GLY A 121 1.31 0.82 26.59
CA GLY A 121 1.06 2.05 25.83
C GLY A 121 -0.38 2.19 25.33
N MET A 122 -1.15 1.09 25.30
CA MET A 122 -2.58 1.16 25.02
C MET A 122 -3.37 1.76 26.19
N PRO A 123 -4.45 2.53 25.93
CA PRO A 123 -5.28 3.10 26.98
C PRO A 123 -5.85 2.03 27.91
N ASP A 124 -5.78 2.26 29.22
CA ASP A 124 -6.25 1.35 30.28
C ASP A 124 -5.59 -0.03 30.29
N VAL A 125 -4.41 -0.18 29.67
CA VAL A 125 -3.61 -1.41 29.69
C VAL A 125 -2.42 -1.22 30.63
N ALA A 126 -2.43 -1.95 31.75
CA ALA A 126 -1.31 -1.95 32.69
C ALA A 126 -0.10 -2.70 32.08
N CYS A 127 1.03 -2.01 31.97
CA CYS A 127 2.26 -2.58 31.45
C CYS A 127 2.82 -3.67 32.39
N LYS A 128 3.17 -4.83 31.83
CA LYS A 128 3.82 -5.94 32.55
C LYS A 128 5.10 -6.36 31.85
N PRO A 129 6.10 -6.88 32.58
CA PRO A 129 7.30 -7.44 31.95
C PRO A 129 6.96 -8.49 30.89
N GLY A 130 7.62 -8.40 29.74
CA GLY A 130 7.42 -9.33 28.62
C GLY A 130 6.20 -9.03 27.73
N MET A 131 5.41 -7.99 28.01
CA MET A 131 4.39 -7.52 27.07
C MET A 131 5.03 -6.78 25.89
N PRO A 132 4.45 -6.89 24.67
CA PRO A 132 4.78 -5.96 23.59
C PRO A 132 4.42 -4.53 23.99
N SER A 133 5.07 -3.53 23.42
CA SER A 133 4.77 -2.11 23.64
C SER A 133 4.50 -1.36 22.35
N ILE A 134 3.56 -0.42 22.38
CA ILE A 134 3.40 0.62 21.37
C ILE A 134 3.87 1.96 21.95
N THR A 135 4.72 2.67 21.21
CA THR A 135 5.22 4.00 21.57
C THR A 135 5.15 4.92 20.37
N ARG A 136 5.21 6.23 20.61
CA ARG A 136 5.18 7.24 19.53
C ARG A 136 6.51 7.99 19.42
N LEU A 137 6.95 8.22 18.20
CA LEU A 137 7.95 9.21 17.83
C LEU A 137 7.30 10.20 16.85
N GLN A 138 6.75 11.28 17.38
CA GLN A 138 6.01 12.27 16.59
C GLN A 138 6.83 13.57 16.45
N GLN A 139 6.94 14.06 15.21
CA GLN A 139 7.42 15.42 14.94
C GLN A 139 6.25 16.38 14.79
N GLY A 140 6.19 17.41 15.63
CA GLY A 140 5.11 18.40 15.60
C GLY A 140 3.77 17.82 16.07
N SER A 141 2.70 18.60 15.88
CA SER A 141 1.33 18.17 16.17
C SER A 141 0.64 17.72 14.89
N ARG A 142 -0.26 16.74 15.00
CA ARG A 142 -1.18 16.39 13.91
C ARG A 142 -1.97 17.64 13.50
N PRO A 143 -1.89 18.10 12.25
CA PRO A 143 -2.69 19.24 11.81
C PRO A 143 -4.16 18.84 11.76
N VAL A 144 -5.03 19.65 12.37
CA VAL A 144 -6.51 19.50 12.30
C VAL A 144 -7.09 20.47 11.26
N LYS A 145 -6.30 20.83 10.25
CA LYS A 145 -6.71 21.82 9.24
C LYS A 145 -7.26 21.11 8.02
N GLU A 146 -8.41 21.58 7.57
CA GLU A 146 -8.95 21.26 6.25
C GLU A 146 -7.88 21.38 5.16
N PRO A 147 -7.82 20.43 4.22
CA PRO A 147 -7.11 20.64 2.98
C PRO A 147 -7.57 21.95 2.31
N PRO A 148 -6.66 22.74 1.71
CA PRO A 148 -7.05 23.97 1.04
C PRO A 148 -8.13 23.73 -0.02
N SER A 149 -9.19 24.55 -0.03
CA SER A 149 -10.31 24.42 -0.98
C SER A 149 -9.92 24.64 -2.45
N SER A 150 -8.72 25.19 -2.70
CA SER A 150 -8.10 25.32 -4.01
C SER A 150 -6.59 25.21 -3.86
N ASN A 151 -5.91 24.62 -4.86
CA ASN A 151 -4.46 24.35 -4.85
C ASN A 151 -3.97 23.41 -3.73
N GLY A 152 -4.88 22.83 -2.94
CA GLY A 152 -4.61 21.67 -2.09
C GLY A 152 -4.50 20.40 -2.92
N THR A 153 -3.83 19.41 -2.38
CA THR A 153 -3.40 18.24 -3.14
C THR A 153 -4.16 16.98 -2.77
N GLY A 154 -4.88 17.00 -1.63
CA GLY A 154 -5.68 15.89 -1.14
C GLY A 154 -4.87 14.92 -0.29
N GLN A 155 -3.56 14.81 -0.53
CA GLN A 155 -2.65 14.05 0.34
C GLN A 155 -2.45 14.71 1.71
N GLU A 156 -2.82 15.98 1.88
CA GLU A 156 -2.90 16.60 3.21
C GLU A 156 -4.10 16.12 4.04
N ASP A 157 -4.92 15.20 3.49
CA ASP A 157 -6.03 14.64 4.24
C ASP A 157 -5.55 13.73 5.37
N SER A 158 -5.44 14.34 6.54
CA SER A 158 -5.07 13.64 7.76
C SER A 158 -6.01 12.47 8.10
N ASN A 159 -7.26 12.46 7.62
CA ASN A 159 -8.20 11.38 7.90
C ASN A 159 -7.88 10.14 7.07
N GLY A 160 -7.53 10.28 5.78
CA GLY A 160 -6.99 9.18 4.99
C GLY A 160 -5.73 8.58 5.64
N TRP A 161 -4.82 9.43 6.12
CA TRP A 161 -3.64 8.97 6.87
C TRP A 161 -3.96 8.36 8.23
N ALA A 162 -5.10 8.67 8.85
CA ALA A 162 -5.55 7.98 10.06
C ALA A 162 -5.85 6.51 9.77
N LEU A 163 -6.53 6.25 8.65
CA LEU A 163 -6.84 4.92 8.18
C LEU A 163 -5.58 4.16 7.75
N GLU A 164 -4.62 4.84 7.11
CA GLU A 164 -3.29 4.31 6.81
C GLU A 164 -2.56 3.84 8.08
N VAL A 165 -2.46 4.72 9.09
CA VAL A 165 -1.81 4.38 10.36
C VAL A 165 -2.52 3.20 11.03
N ALA A 166 -3.84 3.16 11.01
CA ALA A 166 -4.60 2.04 11.56
C ALA A 166 -4.28 0.73 10.81
N LEU A 167 -4.26 0.76 9.47
CA LEU A 167 -3.91 -0.36 8.61
C LEU A 167 -2.52 -0.90 8.95
N ASP A 168 -1.52 -0.03 8.98
CA ASP A 168 -0.12 -0.41 9.18
C ASP A 168 0.10 -1.04 10.56
N LEU A 169 -0.48 -0.44 11.60
CA LEU A 169 -0.43 -0.97 12.95
C LEU A 169 -1.12 -2.33 13.06
N ASP A 170 -2.35 -2.44 12.55
CA ASP A 170 -3.16 -3.66 12.64
C ASP A 170 -2.49 -4.83 11.90
N MET A 171 -1.89 -4.57 10.73
CA MET A 171 -1.23 -5.60 9.92
C MET A 171 0.10 -6.07 10.51
N ALA A 172 0.94 -5.14 10.98
CA ALA A 172 2.19 -5.49 11.66
C ALA A 172 1.92 -6.30 12.93
N HIS A 173 0.95 -5.86 13.75
CA HIS A 173 0.57 -6.56 14.98
C HIS A 173 -0.12 -7.90 14.71
N ALA A 174 -0.91 -8.01 13.63
CA ALA A 174 -1.49 -9.29 13.23
C ALA A 174 -0.44 -10.33 12.87
N MET A 175 0.63 -9.96 12.17
CA MET A 175 1.69 -10.90 11.80
C MET A 175 2.63 -11.20 12.96
N ALA A 176 3.08 -10.17 13.69
CA ALA A 176 4.03 -10.28 14.79
C ALA A 176 3.45 -9.75 16.11
N PRO A 177 2.51 -10.48 16.73
CA PRO A 177 1.80 -9.99 17.92
C PRO A 177 2.69 -9.76 19.14
N GLY A 178 3.88 -10.33 19.18
CA GLY A 178 4.86 -10.13 20.25
C GLY A 178 5.81 -8.95 20.03
N ALA A 179 5.88 -8.38 18.82
CA ALA A 179 6.79 -7.28 18.51
C ALA A 179 6.37 -5.98 19.21
N ASN A 180 7.36 -5.14 19.53
CA ASN A 180 7.10 -3.75 19.88
C ASN A 180 6.85 -2.96 18.60
N ILE A 181 6.05 -1.90 18.71
CA ILE A 181 5.82 -0.95 17.62
C ILE A 181 6.21 0.45 18.07
N VAL A 182 6.96 1.15 17.22
CA VAL A 182 7.15 2.59 17.29
C VAL A 182 6.35 3.21 16.16
N LEU A 183 5.27 3.91 16.50
CA LEU A 183 4.54 4.74 15.55
C LEU A 183 5.33 6.02 15.33
N VAL A 184 5.89 6.16 14.15
CA VAL A 184 6.76 7.25 13.71
C VAL A 184 5.94 8.15 12.81
N SER A 185 5.75 9.42 13.18
CA SER A 185 4.84 10.30 12.43
C SER A 185 5.41 11.68 12.17
N THR A 186 5.25 12.14 10.92
CA THR A 186 5.60 13.49 10.47
C THR A 186 4.39 14.44 10.58
N PRO A 187 4.58 15.77 10.64
CA PRO A 187 3.45 16.72 10.64
C PRO A 187 2.97 17.07 9.23
N THR A 188 3.46 16.38 8.20
CA THR A 188 3.31 16.72 6.78
C THR A 188 3.04 15.46 5.96
N ALA A 189 2.27 15.60 4.88
CA ALA A 189 2.12 14.54 3.90
C ALA A 189 3.45 14.26 3.17
N GLU A 190 3.50 13.17 2.42
CA GLU A 190 4.59 12.71 1.54
C GLU A 190 4.86 13.63 0.33
N THR A 191 4.93 14.94 0.57
CA THR A 191 5.09 15.93 -0.48
C THR A 191 6.51 15.95 -1.05
N LEU A 192 6.62 16.21 -2.35
CA LEU A 192 7.90 16.46 -3.00
C LEU A 192 8.42 17.88 -2.69
N GLY A 193 9.75 18.05 -2.65
CA GLY A 193 10.40 19.35 -2.47
C GLY A 193 11.10 19.49 -1.11
N VAL A 194 10.91 20.63 -0.44
CA VAL A 194 11.64 20.99 0.80
C VAL A 194 10.99 20.40 2.06
N GLN A 195 9.69 20.12 2.02
CA GLN A 195 8.91 19.45 3.06
C GLN A 195 8.46 18.07 2.55
N GLY A 196 7.85 17.25 3.40
CA GLY A 196 7.43 15.89 3.04
C GLY A 196 8.60 14.92 3.08
N PHE A 197 9.00 14.32 1.95
CA PHE A 197 10.04 13.28 1.91
C PHE A 197 11.31 13.57 2.72
N PRO A 198 11.91 14.78 2.68
CA PRO A 198 13.04 15.09 3.56
C PRO A 198 12.75 14.90 5.05
N GLN A 199 11.52 15.19 5.51
CA GLN A 199 11.11 15.03 6.90
C GLN A 199 10.90 13.56 7.27
N PHE A 200 10.33 12.76 6.36
CA PHE A 200 10.25 11.30 6.52
C PHE A 200 11.66 10.70 6.67
N MET A 201 12.57 11.01 5.75
CA MET A 201 13.94 10.51 5.78
C MET A 201 14.72 10.99 7.02
N ASN A 202 14.56 12.26 7.43
CA ASN A 202 15.17 12.75 8.67
C ASN A 202 14.64 12.04 9.93
N LEU A 203 13.39 11.58 9.90
CA LEU A 203 12.76 10.90 11.02
C LEU A 203 13.18 9.43 11.06
N GLU A 204 13.25 8.77 9.91
CA GLU A 204 13.87 7.44 9.78
C GLU A 204 15.33 7.44 10.19
N GLN A 205 16.10 8.46 9.78
CA GLN A 205 17.49 8.64 10.22
C GLN A 205 17.57 8.72 11.76
N GLN A 206 16.61 9.38 12.42
CA GLN A 206 16.54 9.40 13.88
C GLN A 206 16.20 8.05 14.49
N VAL A 207 15.27 7.28 13.89
CA VAL A 207 14.95 5.91 14.32
C VAL A 207 16.20 5.04 14.28
N VAL A 208 16.95 5.11 13.17
CA VAL A 208 18.18 4.36 12.92
C VAL A 208 19.31 4.80 13.88
N ASP A 209 19.54 6.10 14.03
CA ASP A 209 20.63 6.62 14.87
C ASP A 209 20.46 6.30 16.35
N ARG A 210 19.20 6.27 16.81
CA ARG A 210 18.83 5.96 18.19
C ARG A 210 18.64 4.45 18.44
N GLY A 211 18.77 3.61 17.41
CA GLY A 211 18.56 2.16 17.52
C GLY A 211 17.16 1.80 17.99
N MET A 212 16.13 2.51 17.50
CA MET A 212 14.75 2.37 17.98
C MET A 212 14.02 1.19 17.37
N ALA A 213 14.46 0.66 16.23
CA ALA A 213 13.79 -0.42 15.52
C ALA A 213 14.76 -1.35 14.81
N ASP A 214 14.34 -2.60 14.61
CA ASP A 214 15.03 -3.61 13.81
C ASP A 214 14.54 -3.58 12.35
N VAL A 215 13.31 -3.10 12.16
CA VAL A 215 12.60 -3.07 10.88
C VAL A 215 11.86 -1.75 10.75
N ILE A 216 11.97 -1.10 9.59
CA ILE A 216 11.18 0.08 9.20
C ILE A 216 10.20 -0.34 8.10
N SER A 217 8.93 -0.07 8.32
CA SER A 217 7.83 -0.22 7.36
C SER A 217 7.34 1.16 6.95
N GLN A 218 7.27 1.40 5.65
CA GLN A 218 6.81 2.65 5.06
C GLN A 218 5.78 2.38 3.96
N SER A 219 4.62 3.01 4.11
CA SER A 219 3.49 2.91 3.18
C SER A 219 3.27 4.26 2.47
N PHE A 220 4.36 4.78 1.90
CA PHE A 220 4.41 6.06 1.19
C PHE A 220 5.37 5.97 0.01
N GLY A 221 5.22 6.84 -0.99
CA GLY A 221 5.98 6.81 -2.22
C GLY A 221 5.49 7.77 -3.31
N SER A 222 6.39 8.05 -4.26
CA SER A 222 6.12 8.88 -5.44
C SER A 222 6.87 8.30 -6.65
N GLY A 223 6.35 8.53 -7.86
CA GLY A 223 7.01 8.11 -9.10
C GLY A 223 8.43 8.66 -9.19
N GLU A 224 9.38 7.86 -9.68
CA GLU A 224 10.78 8.29 -9.80
C GLU A 224 10.95 9.57 -10.62
N GLU A 225 10.17 9.72 -11.69
CA GLU A 225 10.16 10.89 -12.57
C GLU A 225 9.50 12.12 -11.94
N ALA A 226 8.82 11.96 -10.81
CA ALA A 226 8.19 13.07 -10.11
C ALA A 226 9.23 13.92 -9.36
N PHE A 227 10.36 13.32 -8.98
CA PHE A 227 11.45 14.03 -8.33
C PHE A 227 12.08 15.05 -9.29
N HIS A 228 12.51 16.19 -8.75
CA HIS A 228 13.07 17.28 -9.54
C HIS A 228 14.26 16.85 -10.42
N SER A 229 15.05 15.90 -9.93
CA SER A 229 16.15 15.25 -10.63
C SER A 229 16.51 13.93 -9.95
N THR A 230 17.25 13.08 -10.66
CA THR A 230 17.90 11.91 -10.06
C THR A 230 18.71 12.29 -8.83
N ALA A 231 19.47 13.40 -8.87
CA ALA A 231 20.25 13.85 -7.73
C ALA A 231 19.39 14.20 -6.50
N SER A 232 18.21 14.81 -6.69
CA SER A 232 17.30 15.10 -5.56
C SER A 232 16.75 13.84 -4.91
N LEU A 233 16.46 12.81 -5.69
CA LEU A 233 16.06 11.50 -5.17
C LEU A 233 17.23 10.85 -4.42
N LEU A 234 18.41 10.79 -5.04
CA LEU A 234 19.60 10.19 -4.43
C LEU A 234 19.99 10.85 -3.10
N ASN A 235 19.79 12.16 -2.93
CA ASN A 235 20.06 12.87 -1.69
C ASN A 235 19.14 12.44 -0.52
N LEU A 236 17.97 11.87 -0.80
CA LEU A 236 17.04 11.38 0.22
C LEU A 236 17.43 10.01 0.79
N ARG A 237 18.33 9.29 0.12
CA ARG A 237 18.71 7.90 0.46
C ARG A 237 19.53 7.74 1.73
N HIS A 238 19.96 8.83 2.34
CA HIS A 238 20.86 8.82 3.51
C HIS A 238 20.33 7.95 4.66
N ALA A 239 19.02 7.96 4.91
CA ALA A 239 18.39 7.13 5.94
C ALA A 239 18.53 5.64 5.63
N PHE A 240 18.35 5.23 4.37
CA PHE A 240 18.47 3.83 3.94
C PHE A 240 19.93 3.34 3.94
N GLU A 241 20.86 4.21 3.56
CA GLU A 241 22.30 3.92 3.67
C GLU A 241 22.70 3.73 5.14
N SER A 242 22.18 4.57 6.04
CA SER A 242 22.39 4.45 7.48
C SER A 242 21.75 3.17 8.04
N ALA A 243 20.52 2.85 7.65
CA ALA A 243 19.81 1.64 8.04
C ALA A 243 20.58 0.38 7.63
N ALA A 244 21.04 0.33 6.38
CA ALA A 244 21.85 -0.77 5.86
C ALA A 244 23.16 -0.94 6.66
N ALA A 245 23.84 0.16 6.98
CA ALA A 245 25.09 0.13 7.75
C ALA A 245 24.89 -0.30 9.22
N ARG A 246 23.68 -0.15 9.76
CA ARG A 246 23.35 -0.47 11.16
C ARG A 246 22.50 -1.73 11.33
N GLY A 247 22.27 -2.48 10.26
CA GLY A 247 21.51 -3.73 10.33
C GLY A 247 20.00 -3.54 10.54
N VAL A 248 19.43 -2.41 10.12
CA VAL A 248 17.97 -2.18 10.13
C VAL A 248 17.41 -2.55 8.76
N THR A 249 16.39 -3.41 8.73
CA THR A 249 15.67 -3.75 7.48
C THR A 249 14.71 -2.62 7.13
N VAL A 250 14.64 -2.24 5.85
CA VAL A 250 13.67 -1.24 5.36
C VAL A 250 12.78 -1.86 4.30
N LEU A 251 11.46 -1.76 4.47
CA LEU A 251 10.46 -2.25 3.53
C LEU A 251 9.57 -1.10 3.04
N ALA A 252 9.18 -1.11 1.77
CA ALA A 252 8.26 -0.13 1.21
C ALA A 252 7.18 -0.76 0.33
N SER A 253 5.98 -0.17 0.39
CA SER A 253 4.86 -0.47 -0.53
C SER A 253 5.28 -0.18 -1.97
N SER A 254 5.00 -1.08 -2.90
CA SER A 254 5.43 -0.92 -4.29
C SER A 254 4.60 0.10 -5.08
N GLY A 255 3.44 0.49 -4.57
CA GLY A 255 2.51 1.45 -5.15
C GLY A 255 1.18 0.81 -5.57
N ASP A 256 0.17 1.65 -5.80
CA ASP A 256 -1.23 1.22 -5.93
C ASP A 256 -1.91 1.69 -7.24
N ASN A 257 -1.09 1.96 -8.26
CA ASN A 257 -1.56 2.40 -9.59
C ASN A 257 -1.07 1.48 -10.72
N GLY A 258 -0.65 0.26 -10.40
CA GLY A 258 -0.08 -0.67 -11.35
C GLY A 258 1.31 -0.20 -11.83
N SER A 259 1.60 -0.31 -13.11
CA SER A 259 2.83 0.25 -13.68
C SER A 259 2.77 1.77 -13.93
N GLU A 260 1.72 2.45 -13.50
CA GLU A 260 1.54 3.90 -13.69
C GLU A 260 1.94 4.68 -12.44
N ASN A 261 2.52 5.86 -12.65
CA ASN A 261 2.78 6.87 -11.62
C ASN A 261 2.65 8.26 -12.25
N ASP A 262 2.58 9.29 -11.41
CA ASP A 262 2.38 10.68 -11.80
C ASP A 262 3.68 11.51 -11.83
N PHE A 263 3.79 12.49 -12.74
CA PHE A 263 4.94 13.40 -12.84
C PHE A 263 5.06 14.40 -11.70
N LYS A 264 4.01 14.56 -10.92
CA LYS A 264 4.03 15.47 -9.79
C LYS A 264 3.00 15.03 -8.81
N THR A 265 3.44 14.60 -7.64
CA THR A 265 2.56 14.43 -6.50
C THR A 265 3.11 15.17 -5.28
N PRO A 266 2.24 15.82 -4.50
CA PRO A 266 0.81 15.91 -4.74
C PRO A 266 0.43 17.21 -5.45
N VAL A 267 -0.44 17.12 -6.46
CA VAL A 267 -1.15 18.25 -7.08
C VAL A 267 -2.53 17.78 -7.51
N LYS A 268 -3.49 18.71 -7.59
CA LYS A 268 -4.80 18.40 -8.15
C LYS A 268 -4.67 17.99 -9.63
N ASN A 269 -5.23 16.84 -9.99
CA ASN A 269 -5.20 16.26 -11.35
C ASN A 269 -3.76 16.19 -11.90
N PRO A 270 -2.91 15.38 -11.27
CA PRO A 270 -1.54 15.22 -11.75
C PRO A 270 -1.54 14.66 -13.18
N ALA A 271 -0.46 14.94 -13.90
CA ALA A 271 -0.25 14.34 -15.19
C ALA A 271 0.45 12.98 -15.00
N ALA A 272 -0.21 11.90 -15.43
CA ALA A 272 0.39 10.58 -15.48
C ALA A 272 1.69 10.58 -16.31
N ILE A 273 2.65 9.78 -15.89
CA ILE A 273 3.86 9.48 -16.64
C ILE A 273 3.45 8.59 -17.83
N PRO A 274 3.76 8.94 -19.08
CA PRO A 274 3.16 8.32 -20.27
C PRO A 274 3.76 6.95 -20.64
N TYR A 275 4.43 6.29 -19.69
CA TYR A 275 5.10 5.00 -19.86
C TYR A 275 5.17 4.29 -18.51
N ALA A 276 5.38 2.97 -18.55
CA ALA A 276 5.52 2.17 -17.34
C ALA A 276 6.65 2.69 -16.45
N SER A 277 6.37 2.90 -15.17
CA SER A 277 7.29 3.46 -14.18
C SER A 277 7.14 2.75 -12.84
N VAL A 278 7.98 3.10 -11.88
CA VAL A 278 7.94 2.59 -10.50
C VAL A 278 8.07 3.74 -9.51
N GLY A 279 7.63 3.51 -8.26
CA GLY A 279 7.74 4.48 -7.18
C GLY A 279 9.00 4.32 -6.33
N TRP A 280 9.54 5.42 -5.83
CA TRP A 280 10.49 5.46 -4.72
C TRP A 280 9.73 5.81 -3.42
N PRO A 281 9.98 5.17 -2.27
CA PRO A 281 11.17 4.38 -1.89
C PRO A 281 11.29 2.95 -2.41
N ALA A 282 10.21 2.31 -2.86
CA ALA A 282 10.23 0.90 -3.25
C ALA A 282 11.28 0.56 -4.31
N SER A 283 11.58 1.46 -5.23
CA SER A 283 12.60 1.24 -6.25
C SER A 283 14.05 1.30 -5.74
N ASP A 284 14.31 1.73 -4.50
CA ASP A 284 15.66 1.78 -3.96
C ASP A 284 16.24 0.37 -3.76
N PRO A 285 17.48 0.09 -4.23
CA PRO A 285 18.11 -1.21 -4.03
C PRO A 285 18.38 -1.61 -2.57
N LEU A 286 18.34 -0.64 -1.64
CA LEU A 286 18.48 -0.86 -0.19
C LEU A 286 17.14 -1.08 0.52
N VAL A 287 16.04 -1.15 -0.22
CA VAL A 287 14.69 -1.34 0.32
C VAL A 287 14.14 -2.65 -0.23
N THR A 288 13.51 -3.45 0.63
CA THR A 288 12.70 -4.59 0.19
C THR A 288 11.34 -4.07 -0.28
N SER A 289 11.10 -4.11 -1.58
CA SER A 289 9.81 -3.67 -2.13
C SER A 289 8.76 -4.77 -1.99
N VAL A 290 7.58 -4.39 -1.51
CA VAL A 290 6.47 -5.30 -1.26
C VAL A 290 5.28 -4.94 -2.16
N GLY A 291 4.97 -5.82 -3.10
CA GLY A 291 3.82 -5.72 -4.00
C GLY A 291 2.59 -6.44 -3.51
N GLY A 292 1.63 -6.63 -4.42
CA GLY A 292 0.24 -6.87 -4.05
C GLY A 292 -0.48 -7.94 -4.86
N THR A 293 -1.38 -8.64 -4.18
CA THR A 293 -2.23 -9.69 -4.77
C THR A 293 -3.71 -9.49 -4.40
N TYR A 294 -4.58 -10.09 -5.21
CA TYR A 294 -5.89 -10.56 -4.75
C TYR A 294 -5.69 -11.87 -3.98
N LEU A 295 -6.19 -11.95 -2.75
CA LEU A 295 -6.12 -13.17 -1.93
C LEU A 295 -7.39 -14.00 -2.11
N CYS A 296 -7.31 -15.03 -2.94
CA CYS A 296 -8.43 -15.88 -3.35
C CYS A 296 -8.65 -17.07 -2.40
N LEU A 297 -8.49 -16.83 -1.10
CA LEU A 297 -8.83 -17.77 -0.05
C LEU A 297 -10.17 -17.43 0.60
N ASP A 298 -10.75 -18.39 1.32
CA ASP A 298 -11.90 -18.19 2.20
C ASP A 298 -11.61 -17.07 3.20
N GLY A 299 -12.40 -15.99 3.18
CA GLY A 299 -12.13 -14.80 4.01
C GLY A 299 -12.26 -15.04 5.52
N ALA A 300 -13.07 -16.03 5.92
CA ALA A 300 -13.28 -16.34 7.33
C ALA A 300 -12.10 -17.11 7.95
N THR A 301 -11.51 -18.05 7.21
CA THR A 301 -10.49 -18.97 7.73
C THR A 301 -9.10 -18.76 7.13
N GLY A 302 -9.02 -18.27 5.89
CA GLY A 302 -7.77 -18.13 5.14
C GLY A 302 -7.09 -19.46 4.82
N THR A 303 -7.83 -20.57 4.74
CA THR A 303 -7.24 -21.93 4.61
C THR A 303 -7.54 -22.66 3.31
N ARG A 304 -8.60 -22.27 2.58
CA ARG A 304 -9.05 -22.95 1.35
C ARG A 304 -9.24 -21.94 0.24
N VAL A 305 -8.88 -22.30 -0.99
CA VAL A 305 -9.20 -21.51 -2.17
C VAL A 305 -10.72 -21.30 -2.26
N ASP A 306 -11.11 -20.05 -2.49
CA ASP A 306 -12.47 -19.63 -2.80
C ASP A 306 -12.45 -18.80 -4.08
N ASP A 307 -12.78 -19.49 -5.17
CA ASP A 307 -12.95 -18.97 -6.52
C ASP A 307 -14.42 -18.77 -6.88
N THR A 308 -15.30 -18.68 -5.86
CA THR A 308 -16.75 -18.53 -6.07
C THR A 308 -17.29 -17.22 -5.53
N ALA A 309 -16.80 -16.77 -4.37
CA ALA A 309 -17.18 -15.50 -3.78
C ALA A 309 -16.55 -14.32 -4.55
N PRO A 310 -17.15 -13.12 -4.51
CA PRO A 310 -16.48 -11.91 -4.99
C PRO A 310 -15.09 -11.72 -4.34
N PRO A 311 -14.19 -10.97 -5.00
CA PRO A 311 -14.39 -10.20 -6.24
C PRO A 311 -14.18 -11.04 -7.51
N ALA A 312 -14.58 -10.50 -8.67
CA ALA A 312 -14.54 -11.18 -9.97
C ALA A 312 -13.15 -11.72 -10.37
N ALA A 313 -12.07 -11.15 -9.84
CA ALA A 313 -10.71 -11.64 -10.06
C ALA A 313 -10.55 -13.10 -9.63
N CYS A 314 -11.12 -13.52 -8.49
CA CYS A 314 -10.95 -14.89 -8.01
C CYS A 314 -11.72 -15.92 -8.86
N PRO A 315 -13.01 -15.74 -9.18
CA PRO A 315 -13.72 -16.62 -10.11
C PRO A 315 -13.17 -16.65 -11.55
N ALA A 316 -12.51 -15.58 -11.99
CA ALA A 316 -11.82 -15.55 -13.29
C ALA A 316 -10.56 -16.44 -13.31
N HIS A 317 -10.03 -16.82 -12.15
CA HIS A 317 -8.81 -17.59 -11.99
C HIS A 317 -9.04 -18.80 -11.04
N PRO A 318 -9.88 -19.77 -11.45
CA PRO A 318 -10.28 -20.88 -10.59
C PRO A 318 -9.09 -21.72 -10.13
N GLY A 319 -9.13 -22.19 -8.88
CA GLY A 319 -8.06 -22.95 -8.25
C GLY A 319 -6.81 -22.16 -7.84
N GLN A 320 -6.73 -20.86 -8.15
CA GLN A 320 -5.60 -20.03 -7.73
C GLN A 320 -5.78 -19.54 -6.30
N ARG A 321 -4.73 -19.69 -5.48
CA ARG A 321 -4.68 -19.12 -4.11
C ARG A 321 -4.60 -17.59 -4.15
N GLU A 322 -3.83 -17.06 -5.09
CA GLU A 322 -3.60 -15.63 -5.28
C GLU A 322 -3.50 -15.31 -6.76
N VAL A 323 -3.84 -14.07 -7.08
CA VAL A 323 -3.75 -13.49 -8.42
C VAL A 323 -3.04 -12.15 -8.29
N GLY A 324 -2.14 -11.82 -9.21
CA GLY A 324 -1.50 -10.50 -9.27
C GLY A 324 -2.56 -9.39 -9.29
N TRP A 325 -2.41 -8.41 -8.42
CA TRP A 325 -3.37 -7.31 -8.31
C TRP A 325 -3.16 -6.31 -9.43
N THR A 326 -4.23 -5.96 -10.16
CA THR A 326 -4.18 -5.04 -11.33
C THR A 326 -3.56 -3.68 -11.01
N PHE A 327 -3.61 -3.27 -9.75
CA PHE A 327 -3.04 -2.01 -9.28
C PHE A 327 -1.74 -2.19 -8.49
N ALA A 328 -1.18 -3.40 -8.37
CA ALA A 328 0.10 -3.61 -7.71
C ALA A 328 1.22 -2.88 -8.46
N GLY A 329 1.90 -1.98 -7.74
CA GLY A 329 3.05 -1.24 -8.21
C GLY A 329 4.16 -2.19 -8.64
N GLY A 330 4.72 -1.98 -9.83
CA GLY A 330 5.77 -2.85 -10.32
C GLY A 330 6.19 -2.58 -11.75
N GLY A 331 7.43 -2.94 -12.04
CA GLY A 331 8.10 -2.58 -13.28
C GLY A 331 9.61 -2.54 -13.11
N PHE A 332 10.26 -1.62 -13.82
CA PHE A 332 11.70 -1.42 -13.77
C PHE A 332 12.01 0.04 -13.48
N SER A 333 12.99 0.27 -12.62
CA SER A 333 13.48 1.60 -12.29
C SER A 333 14.09 2.31 -13.51
N HIS A 334 13.98 3.63 -13.56
CA HIS A 334 14.71 4.50 -14.48
C HIS A 334 15.87 5.22 -13.79
N VAL A 335 15.99 5.08 -12.46
CA VAL A 335 17.04 5.69 -11.64
C VAL A 335 18.11 4.69 -11.22
N PHE A 336 17.71 3.52 -10.73
CA PHE A 336 18.60 2.55 -10.09
C PHE A 336 18.97 1.41 -11.01
N ALA A 337 20.28 1.21 -11.18
CA ALA A 337 20.81 0.05 -11.87
C ALA A 337 20.41 -1.26 -11.17
N ARG A 338 20.35 -2.35 -11.92
CA ARG A 338 20.03 -3.68 -11.42
C ARG A 338 21.01 -4.06 -10.29
N PRO A 339 20.52 -4.32 -9.06
CA PRO A 339 21.36 -4.77 -7.97
C PRO A 339 21.84 -6.21 -8.20
N ALA A 340 22.95 -6.57 -7.56
CA ALA A 340 23.58 -7.88 -7.76
C ALA A 340 22.66 -9.06 -7.40
N TYR A 341 21.79 -8.89 -6.40
CA TYR A 341 20.82 -9.92 -6.00
C TYR A 341 19.79 -10.24 -7.09
N GLN A 342 19.57 -9.37 -8.08
CA GLN A 342 18.69 -9.60 -9.23
C GLN A 342 19.42 -10.15 -10.47
N ASN A 343 20.72 -10.47 -10.38
CA ASN A 343 21.47 -11.05 -11.51
C ASN A 343 21.05 -12.49 -11.83
N VAL A 344 20.60 -13.23 -10.82
CA VAL A 344 20.12 -14.60 -10.94
C VAL A 344 18.70 -14.62 -10.41
N LEU A 345 17.79 -15.21 -11.18
CA LEU A 345 16.37 -15.29 -10.85
C LEU A 345 15.91 -16.75 -10.94
N PRO A 346 14.83 -17.12 -10.22
CA PRO A 346 14.24 -18.44 -10.30
C PRO A 346 13.92 -18.85 -11.74
N ALA A 347 13.93 -20.15 -12.03
CA ALA A 347 13.67 -20.64 -13.38
C ALA A 347 12.24 -20.30 -13.84
N GLY A 348 12.13 -19.57 -14.96
CA GLY A 348 10.85 -19.10 -15.53
C GLY A 348 10.60 -17.61 -15.36
N SER A 349 11.43 -16.93 -14.55
CA SER A 349 11.26 -15.52 -14.22
C SER A 349 11.24 -14.60 -15.43
N THR A 350 10.50 -13.51 -15.32
CA THR A 350 10.64 -12.36 -16.20
C THR A 350 12.07 -11.80 -16.08
N PRO A 351 12.83 -11.63 -17.18
CA PRO A 351 14.21 -11.14 -17.10
C PRO A 351 14.29 -9.71 -16.57
N VAL A 352 15.16 -9.47 -15.60
CA VAL A 352 15.53 -8.11 -15.17
C VAL A 352 16.69 -7.62 -16.02
N GLY A 353 16.48 -6.51 -16.74
CA GLY A 353 17.46 -5.90 -17.63
C GLY A 353 18.60 -5.18 -16.89
N ALA A 354 18.93 -3.96 -17.33
CA ALA A 354 19.99 -3.16 -16.69
C ALA A 354 19.54 -2.42 -15.41
N MET A 355 18.23 -2.39 -15.14
CA MET A 355 17.62 -1.58 -14.09
C MET A 355 16.93 -2.42 -13.02
N ARG A 356 16.84 -1.91 -11.79
CA ARG A 356 16.20 -2.57 -10.64
C ARG A 356 14.75 -2.93 -10.96
N GLY A 357 14.41 -4.21 -10.88
CA GLY A 357 13.03 -4.69 -11.04
C GLY A 357 12.25 -4.56 -9.74
N VAL A 358 10.97 -4.18 -9.78
CA VAL A 358 10.09 -3.97 -8.63
C VAL A 358 8.81 -4.80 -8.82
N PRO A 359 8.27 -5.48 -7.78
CA PRO A 359 8.72 -5.54 -6.38
C PRO A 359 9.71 -6.69 -6.12
N ASP A 360 10.13 -6.89 -4.86
CA ASP A 360 10.96 -8.03 -4.45
C ASP A 360 10.09 -9.21 -3.99
N VAL A 361 9.01 -8.94 -3.26
CA VAL A 361 8.06 -9.91 -2.73
C VAL A 361 6.65 -9.33 -2.78
N ALA A 362 5.62 -10.10 -2.44
CA ALA A 362 4.25 -9.61 -2.33
C ALA A 362 3.48 -10.21 -1.14
N SER A 363 2.33 -9.62 -0.84
CA SER A 363 1.29 -10.17 0.04
C SER A 363 -0.10 -9.72 -0.46
N GLN A 364 -1.14 -9.88 0.35
CA GLN A 364 -2.50 -9.44 0.03
C GLN A 364 -2.49 -7.91 0.03
N ALA A 365 -3.02 -7.33 -1.05
CA ALA A 365 -3.10 -5.88 -1.22
C ALA A 365 -4.47 -5.43 -1.68
N SER A 366 -5.18 -6.16 -2.54
CA SER A 366 -6.44 -5.66 -3.08
C SER A 366 -7.50 -5.50 -2.00
N SER A 367 -8.15 -4.33 -1.89
CA SER A 367 -9.26 -4.12 -0.95
C SER A 367 -10.50 -4.95 -1.33
N ALA A 368 -10.60 -5.38 -2.59
CA ALA A 368 -11.62 -6.31 -3.08
C ALA A 368 -11.55 -7.66 -2.33
N THR A 369 -10.35 -8.05 -1.89
CA THR A 369 -10.06 -9.14 -0.95
C THR A 369 -9.32 -8.59 0.28
N GLY A 370 -9.84 -7.49 0.85
CA GLY A 370 -9.13 -6.61 1.78
C GLY A 370 -9.09 -7.07 3.23
N VAL A 371 -8.30 -6.35 4.02
CA VAL A 371 -8.18 -6.55 5.46
C VAL A 371 -9.14 -5.66 6.22
N LEU A 372 -9.63 -6.16 7.36
CA LEU A 372 -10.46 -5.36 8.26
C LEU A 372 -9.58 -4.44 9.09
N VAL A 373 -9.87 -3.14 9.04
CA VAL A 373 -9.16 -2.09 9.79
C VAL A 373 -10.19 -1.27 10.55
N ARG A 374 -9.84 -0.84 11.76
CA ARG A 374 -10.70 0.02 12.56
C ARG A 374 -10.18 1.45 12.58
N ASP A 375 -11.03 2.40 12.21
CA ASP A 375 -10.79 3.83 12.37
C ASP A 375 -11.99 4.53 13.02
N THR A 376 -11.81 5.04 14.24
CA THR A 376 -12.85 5.75 15.00
C THR A 376 -12.72 7.26 15.06
N ALA A 377 -11.64 7.85 14.53
CA ALA A 377 -11.49 9.30 14.41
C ALA A 377 -11.26 9.79 12.97
N PRO A 378 -12.10 9.39 12.00
CA PRO A 378 -11.93 9.77 10.60
C PRO A 378 -12.36 11.22 10.30
N GLY A 379 -12.45 12.11 11.29
CA GLY A 379 -12.95 13.47 11.07
C GLY A 379 -13.15 14.30 12.34
N ALA A 380 -12.09 14.51 13.12
CA ALA A 380 -12.17 15.44 14.25
C ALA A 380 -12.67 16.84 13.80
N THR A 381 -13.46 17.47 14.67
CA THR A 381 -14.23 18.72 14.47
C THR A 381 -13.58 19.74 13.52
N GLY A 382 -14.19 19.95 12.36
CA GLY A 382 -13.73 20.93 11.35
C GLY A 382 -13.72 20.36 9.93
N VAL A 383 -13.42 19.04 9.87
CA VAL A 383 -13.43 18.07 8.76
C VAL A 383 -14.50 18.20 7.65
N LYS A 384 -14.32 18.85 6.49
CA LYS A 384 -15.27 18.69 5.36
C LYS A 384 -14.89 17.48 4.51
N CYS A 385 -15.56 16.37 4.74
CA CYS A 385 -15.48 15.13 3.97
C CYS A 385 -15.86 15.26 2.48
N PRO A 386 -14.91 15.08 1.55
CA PRO A 386 -15.19 14.77 0.14
C PRO A 386 -15.72 13.33 -0.06
N SER A 387 -16.15 13.01 -1.28
CA SER A 387 -16.43 11.63 -1.69
C SER A 387 -15.14 10.82 -1.74
N GLY A 388 -15.11 9.67 -1.07
CA GLY A 388 -13.98 8.74 -1.07
C GLY A 388 -13.00 8.91 0.08
N ASP A 389 -13.32 9.69 1.13
CA ASP A 389 -12.52 9.77 2.38
C ASP A 389 -13.22 9.01 3.51
N PRO A 390 -12.47 8.43 4.48
CA PRO A 390 -13.09 7.81 5.63
C PRO A 390 -13.79 8.92 6.40
N CYS A 391 -15.08 8.73 6.69
CA CYS A 391 -15.94 9.75 7.31
C CYS A 391 -16.89 9.16 8.35
N SER A 392 -16.80 7.85 8.59
CA SER A 392 -17.64 7.11 9.53
C SER A 392 -16.76 6.38 10.54
N SER A 393 -16.98 6.64 11.81
CA SER A 393 -16.29 5.90 12.88
C SER A 393 -16.67 4.41 12.79
N GLY A 394 -15.70 3.49 12.74
CA GLY A 394 -15.95 2.06 12.73
C GLY A 394 -14.95 1.23 11.91
N TRP A 395 -15.48 0.17 11.29
CA TRP A 395 -14.73 -0.80 10.51
C TRP A 395 -14.75 -0.48 9.02
N TYR A 396 -13.57 -0.59 8.42
CA TYR A 396 -13.31 -0.46 7.00
C TYR A 396 -12.70 -1.76 6.49
N VAL A 397 -12.95 -2.04 5.21
CA VAL A 397 -12.11 -2.94 4.42
C VAL A 397 -11.13 -2.09 3.67
N VAL A 398 -9.85 -2.38 3.84
CA VAL A 398 -8.77 -1.59 3.28
C VAL A 398 -7.86 -2.50 2.47
N GLY A 399 -7.26 -1.93 1.43
CA GLY A 399 -6.26 -2.57 0.59
C GLY A 399 -5.05 -1.68 0.40
N GLY A 400 -4.46 -1.77 -0.79
CA GLY A 400 -3.18 -1.17 -1.11
C GLY A 400 -2.00 -2.08 -0.79
N THR A 401 -0.88 -1.87 -1.48
CA THR A 401 0.42 -2.45 -1.11
C THR A 401 0.87 -1.95 0.26
N SER A 402 0.29 -0.83 0.73
CA SER A 402 0.20 -0.42 2.14
C SER A 402 -0.23 -1.54 3.08
N SER A 403 -1.18 -2.40 2.71
CA SER A 403 -1.55 -3.52 3.57
C SER A 403 -0.49 -4.64 3.55
N SER A 404 0.25 -4.80 2.44
CA SER A 404 1.24 -5.87 2.27
C SER A 404 2.56 -5.62 3.00
N THR A 405 3.06 -4.38 2.97
CA THR A 405 4.33 -3.98 3.61
C THR A 405 4.41 -4.26 5.12
N PRO A 406 3.46 -3.80 5.97
CA PRO A 406 3.45 -4.06 7.41
C PRO A 406 3.26 -5.54 7.74
N GLN A 407 2.56 -6.31 6.90
CA GLN A 407 2.52 -7.77 7.04
C GLN A 407 3.94 -8.35 6.94
N TRP A 408 4.71 -7.94 5.93
CA TRP A 408 6.11 -8.34 5.78
C TRP A 408 7.00 -7.80 6.90
N ALA A 409 6.77 -6.58 7.39
CA ALA A 409 7.51 -6.05 8.54
C ALA A 409 7.35 -6.93 9.79
N GLY A 410 6.12 -7.41 10.04
CA GLY A 410 5.88 -8.42 11.08
C GLY A 410 6.63 -9.73 10.84
N LEU A 411 6.62 -10.23 9.61
CA LEU A 411 7.37 -11.44 9.25
C LEU A 411 8.89 -11.27 9.46
N VAL A 412 9.46 -10.12 9.08
CA VAL A 412 10.88 -9.80 9.33
C VAL A 412 11.17 -9.69 10.83
N ALA A 413 10.26 -9.13 11.63
CA ALA A 413 10.40 -9.10 13.09
C ALA A 413 10.42 -10.52 13.69
N ILE A 414 9.58 -11.44 13.20
CA ILE A 414 9.66 -12.86 13.60
C ILE A 414 11.01 -13.45 13.18
N ALA A 415 11.48 -13.18 11.97
CA ALA A 415 12.77 -13.67 11.48
C ALA A 415 13.94 -13.16 12.35
N ALA A 416 13.94 -11.87 12.71
CA ALA A 416 14.92 -11.29 13.62
C ALA A 416 14.84 -11.90 15.03
N GLN A 417 13.65 -12.23 15.52
CA GLN A 417 13.51 -12.99 16.77
C GLN A 417 14.19 -14.35 16.65
N VAL A 418 13.93 -15.08 15.56
CA VAL A 418 14.53 -16.41 15.30
C VAL A 418 16.05 -16.35 15.18
N ALA A 419 16.57 -15.33 14.49
CA ALA A 419 18.01 -15.11 14.32
C ALA A 419 18.72 -14.71 15.63
N GLY A 420 17.99 -14.11 16.57
CA GLY A 420 18.60 -13.56 17.79
C GLY A 420 19.22 -12.17 17.59
N HIS A 421 19.19 -11.60 16.39
CA HIS A 421 19.59 -10.22 16.08
C HIS A 421 18.74 -9.59 14.95
N PRO A 422 18.83 -8.26 14.73
CA PRO A 422 18.25 -7.60 13.55
C PRO A 422 18.84 -8.18 12.25
N LEU A 423 18.05 -8.32 11.19
CA LEU A 423 18.51 -8.96 9.95
C LEU A 423 19.24 -8.00 9.00
N GLY A 424 19.02 -6.69 9.10
CA GLY A 424 19.55 -5.73 8.13
C GLY A 424 19.01 -5.94 6.72
N GLN A 425 19.90 -5.93 5.73
CA GLN A 425 19.51 -6.07 4.33
C GLN A 425 19.13 -7.51 3.99
N ILE A 426 17.85 -7.74 3.68
CA ILE A 426 17.32 -9.09 3.41
C ILE A 426 17.22 -9.44 1.93
N ASN A 427 17.35 -8.48 1.01
CA ASN A 427 17.14 -8.72 -0.42
C ASN A 427 18.05 -9.83 -0.94
N GLN A 428 19.36 -9.79 -0.68
CA GLN A 428 20.27 -10.86 -1.13
C GLN A 428 19.85 -12.24 -0.61
N ALA A 429 19.48 -12.36 0.67
CA ALA A 429 19.07 -13.63 1.25
C ALA A 429 17.75 -14.16 0.64
N LEU A 430 16.79 -13.27 0.35
CA LEU A 430 15.54 -13.63 -0.33
C LEU A 430 15.80 -14.20 -1.73
N TYR A 431 16.62 -13.52 -2.54
CA TYR A 431 16.94 -14.00 -3.89
C TYR A 431 17.79 -15.26 -3.85
N ASP A 432 18.72 -15.42 -2.90
CA ASP A 432 19.49 -16.66 -2.73
C ASP A 432 18.59 -17.86 -2.39
N LEU A 433 17.58 -17.66 -1.53
CA LEU A 433 16.59 -18.69 -1.20
C LEU A 433 15.73 -19.04 -2.41
N ALA A 434 15.30 -18.03 -3.16
CA ALA A 434 14.46 -18.23 -4.34
C ALA A 434 15.21 -18.87 -5.51
N ASN A 435 16.51 -18.65 -5.63
CA ASN A 435 17.37 -19.29 -6.63
C ASN A 435 17.75 -20.74 -6.27
N GLY A 436 17.40 -21.19 -5.06
CA GLY A 436 17.62 -22.56 -4.62
C GLY A 436 16.60 -23.57 -5.19
N PRO A 437 16.84 -24.88 -5.02
CA PRO A 437 15.93 -25.93 -5.47
C PRO A 437 14.57 -25.91 -4.73
N ASP A 438 14.50 -25.25 -3.57
CA ASP A 438 13.34 -25.23 -2.69
C ASP A 438 12.48 -23.96 -2.82
N TYR A 439 12.58 -23.22 -3.93
CA TYR A 439 11.80 -22.00 -4.19
C TYR A 439 10.32 -22.10 -3.78
N GLY A 440 9.61 -23.11 -4.30
CA GLY A 440 8.19 -23.34 -4.01
C GLY A 440 7.88 -23.80 -2.58
N THR A 441 8.90 -24.10 -1.78
CA THR A 441 8.74 -24.34 -0.33
C THR A 441 8.67 -23.03 0.43
N TYR A 442 9.39 -22.00 -0.02
CA TYR A 442 9.50 -20.70 0.65
C TYR A 442 8.46 -19.69 0.16
N PHE A 443 8.12 -19.72 -1.12
CA PHE A 443 7.22 -18.77 -1.75
C PHE A 443 6.04 -19.48 -2.41
N TYR A 444 4.85 -18.90 -2.26
CA TYR A 444 3.73 -19.18 -3.15
C TYR A 444 3.91 -18.31 -4.41
N ASP A 445 4.33 -18.95 -5.49
CA ASP A 445 4.57 -18.32 -6.79
C ASP A 445 3.24 -17.88 -7.43
N VAL A 446 3.08 -16.59 -7.69
CA VAL A 446 1.86 -16.01 -8.26
C VAL A 446 2.03 -15.88 -9.76
N THR A 447 1.39 -16.77 -10.51
CA THR A 447 1.67 -16.93 -11.95
C THR A 447 0.56 -16.43 -12.88
N THR A 448 -0.47 -15.81 -12.31
CA THR A 448 -1.65 -15.30 -13.03
C THR A 448 -2.03 -13.92 -12.54
N GLY A 449 -2.60 -13.10 -13.41
CA GLY A 449 -2.88 -11.69 -13.15
C GLY A 449 -1.87 -10.78 -13.86
N ASN A 450 -1.98 -9.49 -13.62
CA ASN A 450 -1.12 -8.46 -14.19
C ASN A 450 -1.22 -7.19 -13.33
N ASN A 451 -0.42 -6.16 -13.65
CA ASN A 451 -0.58 -4.81 -13.11
C ASN A 451 -0.91 -3.75 -14.17
N SER A 452 -1.69 -4.12 -15.19
CA SER A 452 -2.13 -3.21 -16.24
C SER A 452 -3.33 -2.41 -15.77
N ASN A 453 -3.06 -1.21 -15.24
CA ASN A 453 -4.08 -0.32 -14.70
C ASN A 453 -5.12 0.04 -15.80
N PRO A 454 -6.40 -0.33 -15.64
CA PRO A 454 -7.43 -0.10 -16.65
C PRO A 454 -7.77 1.38 -16.84
N ASP A 455 -7.44 2.24 -15.88
CA ASP A 455 -7.66 3.68 -15.96
C ASP A 455 -6.65 4.35 -16.92
N TYR A 456 -5.53 3.67 -17.19
CA TYR A 456 -4.48 4.12 -18.10
C TYR A 456 -4.15 3.07 -19.17
N PRO A 457 -5.10 2.73 -20.07
CA PRO A 457 -4.95 1.62 -21.01
C PRO A 457 -3.84 1.82 -22.05
N SER A 458 -3.30 3.03 -22.19
CA SER A 458 -2.15 3.33 -23.05
C SER A 458 -0.80 3.04 -22.39
N ILE A 459 -0.75 2.86 -21.07
CA ILE A 459 0.46 2.53 -20.32
C ILE A 459 0.46 1.01 -20.13
N PRO A 460 1.40 0.27 -20.74
CA PRO A 460 1.44 -1.17 -20.62
C PRO A 460 1.84 -1.57 -19.20
N GLY A 461 1.09 -2.48 -18.58
CA GLY A 461 1.55 -3.21 -17.40
C GLY A 461 2.29 -4.48 -17.78
N TYR A 462 2.57 -5.29 -16.77
CA TYR A 462 3.28 -6.55 -16.88
C TYR A 462 2.41 -7.71 -16.38
N PRO A 463 2.56 -8.92 -16.96
CA PRO A 463 1.89 -10.11 -16.44
C PRO A 463 2.64 -10.66 -15.22
N ALA A 464 1.89 -11.30 -14.32
CA ALA A 464 2.49 -12.21 -13.35
C ALA A 464 2.98 -13.48 -14.07
N THR A 465 4.13 -14.01 -13.68
CA THR A 465 4.78 -15.14 -14.37
C THR A 465 5.43 -16.09 -13.37
N LYS A 466 5.84 -17.28 -13.82
CA LYS A 466 6.58 -18.20 -12.96
C LYS A 466 7.88 -17.57 -12.45
N GLY A 467 8.17 -17.66 -11.15
CA GLY A 467 9.40 -17.17 -10.56
C GLY A 467 9.30 -15.69 -10.19
N TRP A 468 10.34 -14.90 -10.50
CA TRP A 468 10.28 -13.45 -10.30
C TRP A 468 9.50 -12.77 -11.43
N ASP A 469 8.58 -11.86 -11.07
CA ASP A 469 7.89 -10.99 -12.02
C ASP A 469 7.70 -9.56 -11.48
N PRO A 470 7.53 -8.56 -12.38
CA PRO A 470 7.33 -7.15 -11.99
C PRO A 470 5.89 -6.83 -11.54
N VAL A 471 5.18 -7.79 -10.93
CA VAL A 471 3.87 -7.59 -10.29
C VAL A 471 3.94 -8.04 -8.83
N THR A 472 4.48 -9.23 -8.59
CA THR A 472 4.50 -9.89 -7.28
C THR A 472 5.91 -10.27 -6.81
N GLY A 473 6.93 -9.94 -7.59
CA GLY A 473 8.32 -10.23 -7.24
C GLY A 473 8.54 -11.73 -7.17
N LEU A 474 9.14 -12.21 -6.08
CA LEU A 474 9.35 -13.64 -5.84
C LEU A 474 8.06 -14.40 -5.44
N GLY A 475 6.93 -13.71 -5.31
CA GLY A 475 5.65 -14.25 -4.83
C GLY A 475 5.37 -13.91 -3.36
N THR A 476 4.43 -14.63 -2.76
CA THR A 476 4.01 -14.40 -1.37
C THR A 476 4.59 -15.41 -0.39
N PRO A 477 4.71 -15.11 0.92
CA PRO A 477 5.49 -15.94 1.82
C PRO A 477 4.74 -17.20 2.28
N ASN A 478 5.41 -18.35 2.20
CA ASN A 478 5.11 -19.48 3.08
C ASN A 478 5.92 -19.32 4.37
N ALA A 479 5.40 -18.53 5.32
CA ALA A 479 6.18 -18.02 6.45
C ALA A 479 6.80 -19.14 7.30
N ALA A 480 6.08 -20.23 7.57
CA ALA A 480 6.60 -21.34 8.39
C ALA A 480 7.92 -21.92 7.86
N ALA A 481 8.15 -21.88 6.55
CA ALA A 481 9.37 -22.36 5.91
C ALA A 481 10.36 -21.21 5.62
N LEU A 482 9.87 -20.10 5.08
CA LEU A 482 10.72 -18.97 4.68
C LEU A 482 11.41 -18.30 5.87
N ILE A 483 10.68 -18.06 6.97
CA ILE A 483 11.18 -17.26 8.08
C ILE A 483 12.38 -17.90 8.80
N PRO A 484 12.37 -19.19 9.15
CA PRO A 484 13.57 -19.84 9.69
C PRO A 484 14.75 -19.86 8.71
N ALA A 485 14.48 -20.02 7.41
CA ALA A 485 15.51 -20.05 6.38
C ALA A 485 16.15 -18.67 6.14
N LEU A 486 15.34 -17.61 6.19
CA LEU A 486 15.80 -16.23 6.12
C LEU A 486 16.64 -15.87 7.34
N ALA A 487 16.15 -16.19 8.53
CA ALA A 487 16.87 -15.96 9.79
C ALA A 487 18.25 -16.65 9.86
N ALA A 488 18.41 -17.79 9.18
CA ALA A 488 19.67 -18.53 9.14
C ALA A 488 20.71 -17.96 8.15
N ARG A 489 20.32 -17.02 7.28
CA ARG A 489 21.16 -16.45 6.21
C ARG A 489 21.54 -14.98 6.42
N SER A 490 20.93 -14.34 7.40
CA SER A 490 21.12 -12.92 7.73
C SER A 490 22.11 -12.70 8.86
#